data_AF-K1SM30-F1
#
_entry.id   AF-K1SM30-F1
#
_cell.length_a   1.000
_cell.length_b   1.000
_cell.length_c   1.000
_cell.angle_alpha   90.00
_cell.angle_beta   90.00
_cell.angle_gamma   90.00
#
_symmetry.space_group_name_H-M   'P 1'
#
loop_
_entity.id
_entity.type
_entity.pdbx_description
1 polymer ?
#
loop_
_entity_poly.entity_id
_entity_poly.type
_entity_poly.pdbx_seq_one_letter_code
_entity_poly.pdbx_strand_id
1 'polypeptide(L)' 'MGANTDISIPILSRMKRGNMKLDLSLDYHAHILPGCDHGSDGLATSLKQVEMAASAGVKRSVQRRIFTRI' A
#
# COMPACT_ATOMS: atom_id res chain seq x y z
N MET A 1 -8.53 52.26 1.77
CA MET A 1 -7.71 51.19 1.17
C MET A 1 -8.10 49.86 1.81
N GLY A 2 -8.97 49.07 1.18
CA GLY A 2 -9.29 47.71 1.64
C GLY A 2 -8.45 46.72 0.84
N ALA A 3 -7.63 45.93 1.52
CA ALA A 3 -6.81 44.90 0.87
C ALA A 3 -7.71 43.77 0.37
N ASN A 4 -7.79 43.61 -0.95
CA ASN A 4 -8.40 42.46 -1.59
C ASN A 4 -7.53 41.23 -1.29
N THR A 5 -8.12 40.22 -0.64
CA THR A 5 -7.48 38.94 -0.34
C THR A 5 -8.17 37.85 -1.16
N ASP A 6 -8.17 37.99 -2.49
CA ASP A 6 -8.56 36.91 -3.39
C ASP A 6 -7.43 35.88 -3.48
N ILE A 7 -7.40 34.95 -2.52
CA ILE A 7 -6.58 33.73 -2.63
C ILE A 7 -7.32 32.77 -3.57
N SER A 8 -7.05 32.89 -4.87
CA SER A 8 -7.50 31.91 -5.86
C SER A 8 -6.72 30.60 -5.65
N ILE A 9 -7.25 29.69 -4.85
CA ILE A 9 -6.75 28.31 -4.77
C ILE A 9 -7.13 27.62 -6.09
N PRO A 10 -6.15 27.17 -6.91
CA PRO A 10 -6.47 26.41 -8.10
C PRO A 10 -7.11 25.09 -7.67
N ILE A 11 -8.42 24.96 -7.90
CA ILE A 11 -9.12 23.68 -7.78
C ILE A 11 -8.46 22.76 -8.81
N LEU A 12 -7.65 21.82 -8.31
CA LEU A 12 -6.94 20.83 -9.12
C LEU A 12 -7.93 20.17 -10.08
N SER A 13 -7.69 20.41 -11.37
CA SER A 13 -8.45 19.89 -12.49
C SER A 13 -8.78 18.41 -12.31
N ARG A 14 -10.07 18.09 -12.46
CA ARG A 14 -10.63 16.73 -12.49
C ARG A 14 -9.72 15.81 -13.31
N MET A 15 -9.08 14.84 -12.65
CA MET A 15 -8.25 13.83 -13.30
C MET A 15 -8.99 13.27 -14.52
N LYS A 16 -8.40 13.43 -15.71
CA LYS A 16 -8.91 12.78 -16.92
C LYS A 16 -8.95 11.28 -16.61
N ARG A 17 -10.13 10.68 -16.69
CA ARG A 17 -10.33 9.23 -16.62
C ARG A 17 -9.72 8.60 -17.88
N GLY A 18 -8.38 8.54 -17.94
CA GLY A 18 -7.71 7.54 -18.77
C GLY A 18 -8.05 6.15 -18.22
N ASN A 19 -7.74 5.09 -18.97
CA ASN A 19 -7.84 3.72 -18.46
C ASN A 19 -6.89 3.54 -17.26
N MET A 20 -7.35 3.89 -16.07
CA MET A 20 -6.65 3.67 -14.81
C MET A 20 -6.76 2.19 -14.50
N LYS A 21 -5.93 1.36 -15.15
CA LYS A 21 -5.81 -0.04 -14.79
C LYS A 21 -5.11 -0.09 -13.42
N LEU A 22 -5.85 -0.49 -12.40
CA LEU A 22 -5.30 -0.63 -11.05
C LEU A 22 -4.26 -1.77 -11.07
N ASP A 23 -3.02 -1.46 -10.71
CA ASP A 23 -1.96 -2.45 -10.64
C ASP A 23 -2.12 -3.28 -9.36
N LEU A 24 -2.77 -4.43 -9.50
CA LEU A 24 -2.97 -5.40 -8.43
C LEU A 24 -1.73 -6.30 -8.21
N SER A 25 -0.65 -6.11 -8.96
CA SER A 25 0.54 -6.96 -8.82
C SER A 25 1.43 -6.60 -7.64
N LEU A 26 1.12 -5.51 -6.92
CA LEU A 26 1.85 -5.02 -5.77
C LEU A 26 0.94 -4.95 -4.54
N ASP A 27 1.30 -5.72 -3.51
CA ASP A 27 0.67 -5.66 -2.20
C ASP A 27 1.49 -4.74 -1.28
N TYR A 28 0.87 -3.66 -0.81
CA TYR A 28 1.48 -2.65 0.05
C TYR A 28 1.29 -2.93 1.56
N HIS A 29 0.51 -3.94 1.92
CA HIS A 29 0.13 -4.22 3.30
C HIS A 29 0.19 -5.71 3.61
N ALA A 30 1.40 -6.25 3.63
CA ALA A 30 1.63 -7.67 3.91
C ALA A 30 2.21 -7.90 5.31
N HIS A 31 1.87 -9.06 5.88
CA HIS A 31 2.40 -9.61 7.14
C HIS A 31 3.04 -11.00 6.94
N ILE A 32 4.04 -11.05 6.05
CA ILE A 32 4.78 -12.23 5.60
C ILE A 32 6.08 -12.51 6.35
N LEU A 33 6.68 -11.56 7.09
CA LEU A 33 7.95 -11.83 7.77
C LEU A 33 7.74 -12.66 9.06
N PRO A 34 8.49 -13.77 9.24
CA PRO A 34 8.30 -14.65 10.39
C PRO A 34 8.75 -13.97 11.69
N GLY A 35 7.93 -14.05 12.73
CA GLY A 35 8.24 -13.54 14.07
C GLY A 35 8.41 -12.01 14.17
N CYS A 36 8.02 -11.26 13.14
CA CYS A 36 8.12 -9.79 13.14
C CYS A 36 6.88 -9.10 13.73
N ASP A 37 5.73 -9.77 13.69
CA ASP A 37 4.44 -9.32 14.20
C ASP A 37 3.51 -10.53 14.40
N HIS A 38 2.20 -10.30 14.54
CA HIS A 38 1.18 -11.34 14.71
C HIS A 38 0.80 -12.09 13.41
N GLY A 39 1.47 -11.81 12.29
CA GLY A 39 1.06 -12.30 10.97
C GLY A 39 1.61 -13.67 10.63
N SER A 40 2.94 -13.82 10.66
CA SER A 40 3.59 -15.11 10.38
C SER A 40 4.33 -15.63 11.60
N ASP A 41 3.89 -16.80 12.08
CA ASP A 41 4.47 -17.48 13.24
C ASP A 41 5.80 -18.19 12.93
N GLY A 42 6.23 -18.24 11.67
CA GLY A 42 7.46 -18.94 11.28
C GLY A 42 7.64 -19.09 9.77
N LEU A 43 8.81 -19.61 9.37
CA LEU A 43 9.21 -19.69 7.97
C LEU A 43 8.19 -20.46 7.09
N ALA A 44 7.61 -21.54 7.60
CA ALA A 44 6.62 -22.33 6.87
C ALA A 44 5.36 -21.52 6.52
N THR A 45 4.84 -20.75 7.49
CA THR A 45 3.68 -19.88 7.28
C THR A 45 3.99 -18.75 6.30
N SER A 46 5.18 -18.14 6.41
CA SER A 46 5.66 -17.12 5.48
C SER A 46 5.72 -17.63 4.04
N LEU A 47 6.28 -18.82 3.82
CA LEU A 47 6.39 -19.40 2.48
C LEU A 47 5.03 -19.70 1.88
N LYS A 48 4.09 -20.24 2.67
CA LYS A 48 2.72 -20.48 2.23
C LYS A 48 2.01 -19.18 1.84
N GLN A 49 2.19 -18.10 2.60
CA GLN A 49 1.61 -16.79 2.28
C GLN A 49 2.17 -16.23 0.96
N VAL A 50 3.47 -16.38 0.71
CA VAL A 50 4.11 -15.98 -0.56
C VAL A 50 3.57 -16.80 -1.73
N GLU A 51 3.41 -18.12 -1.58
CA GLU A 51 2.85 -18.99 -2.61
C GLU A 51 1.41 -18.62 -2.96
N MET A 52 0.58 -18.31 -1.95
CA MET A 52 -0.79 -17.83 -2.15
C MET A 52 -0.82 -16.47 -2.85
N ALA A 53 0.05 -15.54 -2.47
CA ALA A 53 0.17 -14.23 -3.11
C ALA A 53 0.57 -14.36 -4.58
N ALA A 54 1.57 -15.21 -4.88
CA ALA A 54 1.99 -15.50 -6.24
C ALA A 54 0.86 -16.12 -7.07
N SER A 55 0.11 -17.05 -6.49
CA SER A 55 -1.06 -17.67 -7.13
C SER A 55 -2.18 -16.67 -7.43
N ALA A 56 -2.32 -15.63 -6.62
CA ALA A 56 -3.24 -14.52 -6.84
C ALA A 56 -2.73 -13.47 -7.84
N GLY A 57 -1.54 -13.65 -8.41
CA GLY A 57 -0.93 -12.73 -9.37
C GLY A 57 -0.20 -11.55 -8.74
N VAL A 58 0.00 -11.57 -7.42
CA VAL A 58 0.85 -10.60 -6.73
C VAL A 58 2.31 -10.94 -7.02
N LYS A 59 3.02 -10.00 -7.65
CA LYS A 59 4.43 -10.16 -8.04
C LYS A 59 5.37 -9.72 -6.93
N ARG A 60 4.90 -8.83 -6.05
CA ARG A 60 5.71 -8.23 -4.98
C ARG A 60 4.81 -7.83 -3.83
N SER A 61 5.21 -8.21 -2.63
CA SER A 61 4.58 -7.79 -1.38
C SER A 61 5.57 -7.00 -0.54
N VAL A 62 5.11 -5.90 0.06
CA VAL A 62 5.89 -5.09 0.99
C VAL A 62 5.43 -5.44 2.40
N GLN A 63 6.32 -6.01 3.20
CA GLN A 63 6.06 -6.18 4.63
C GLN A 63 5.94 -4.80 5.27
N ARG A 64 4.79 -4.52 5.89
CA ARG A 64 4.69 -3.40 6.82
C ARG A 64 5.12 -3.89 8.19
N ARG A 65 6.38 -3.61 8.55
CA ARG A 65 6.80 -3.70 9.95
C ARG A 65 6.05 -2.60 10.71
N ILE A 66 4.99 -2.96 11.42
CA ILE A 66 4.41 -2.07 12.43
C ILE A 66 5.47 -1.96 13.52
N PHE A 67 6.27 -0.90 13.50
CA PHE A 67 6.96 -0.47 14.71
C PHE A 67 5.89 0.01 15.68
N THR A 68 5.37 -0.85 16.53
CA THR A 68 4.77 -0.40 17.78
C THR A 68 5.91 0.29 18.53
N ARG A 69 5.88 1.63 18.54
CA ARG A 69 6.66 2.42 19.49
C ARG A 69 6.30 1.91 20.89
N ILE A 70 7.30 1.43 21.60
CA ILE A 70 7.32 1.29 23.06
C ILE A 70 7.03 2.64 23.70
#